data_AF-A0A932LD34-F1
#
_entry.id   AF-A0A932LD34-F1
#
_cell.length_a   1.000
_cell.length_b   1.000
_cell.length_c   1.000
_cell.angle_alpha   90.00
_cell.angle_beta   90.00
_cell.angle_gamma   90.00
#
_symmetry.space_group_name_H-M   'P 1'
#
loop_
_entity.id
_entity.type
_entity.pdbx_description
1 polymer ?
#
loop_
_entity_poly.entity_id
_entity_poly.type
_entity_poly.pdbx_seq_one_letter_code
_entity_poly.pdbx_strand_id
1 'polypeptide(L)'
;MVQGQSGPTRVFTVRNVGGQNLVLGTPSLPAGFSLVEGLAANIAPGGSDTFTGRLDSAAVGTKSGEVTFTTNDLDENPFNFAIAGQVTLPPPEIAVELSGADIPDGSSTAIDFGSVALGQPGPTRVFTVRNTGGADLRQPDRHECRRDGGICEQFERSQARPITASAPTATAWATRPKAT
;
A
#
# COMPACT_ATOMS: atom_id res chain seq x y z
N MET A 1 -1.56 -4.32 -1.40
CA MET A 1 -0.71 -5.53 -1.32
C MET A 1 0.72 -5.08 -1.07
N VAL A 2 1.45 -5.67 -0.12
CA VAL A 2 2.83 -5.24 0.18
C VAL A 2 3.76 -5.59 -1.00
N GLN A 3 4.63 -4.67 -1.38
CA GLN A 3 5.62 -4.88 -2.45
C GLN A 3 6.49 -6.10 -2.15
N GLY A 4 6.65 -7.02 -3.11
CA GLY A 4 7.55 -8.19 -2.98
C GLY A 4 6.96 -9.47 -2.39
N GLN A 5 5.64 -9.54 -2.12
CA GLN A 5 4.96 -10.79 -1.75
C GLN A 5 4.50 -11.61 -2.98
N SER A 6 4.13 -12.88 -2.79
CA SER A 6 3.42 -13.62 -3.85
C SER A 6 2.13 -12.86 -4.20
N GLY A 7 2.03 -12.29 -5.39
CA GLY A 7 0.81 -11.59 -5.80
C GLY A 7 -0.34 -12.57 -6.05
N PRO A 8 -1.57 -12.07 -6.19
CA PRO A 8 -2.76 -12.89 -6.33
C PRO A 8 -2.68 -13.71 -7.60
N THR A 9 -3.16 -14.94 -7.52
CA THR A 9 -3.28 -15.86 -8.65
C THR A 9 -4.73 -15.90 -9.14
N ARG A 10 -4.90 -16.17 -10.44
CA ARG A 10 -6.19 -16.44 -11.08
C ARG A 10 -6.05 -17.67 -11.96
N VAL A 11 -7.02 -18.57 -11.83
CA VAL A 11 -7.13 -19.79 -12.63
C VAL A 11 -8.08 -19.52 -13.78
N PHE A 12 -7.67 -19.85 -14.99
CA PHE A 12 -8.47 -19.75 -16.20
C PHE A 12 -8.72 -21.14 -16.74
N THR A 13 -9.98 -21.46 -17.03
CA THR A 13 -10.38 -22.75 -17.61
C THR A 13 -10.54 -22.61 -19.12
N VAL A 14 -9.84 -23.45 -19.87
CA VAL A 14 -10.00 -23.60 -21.31
C VAL A 14 -10.75 -24.90 -21.57
N ARG A 15 -11.85 -24.83 -22.32
CA ARG A 15 -12.69 -25.99 -22.63
C ARG A 15 -12.73 -26.19 -24.13
N ASN A 16 -12.44 -27.41 -24.57
CA ASN A 16 -12.67 -27.80 -25.96
C ASN A 16 -14.15 -28.15 -26.15
N VAL A 17 -14.88 -27.25 -26.82
CA VAL A 17 -16.30 -27.43 -27.15
C VAL A 17 -16.52 -28.03 -28.54
N GLY A 18 -15.45 -28.18 -29.33
CA GLY A 18 -15.49 -28.75 -30.66
C GLY A 18 -15.50 -30.28 -30.67
N GLY A 19 -15.64 -30.83 -31.88
CA GLY A 19 -15.64 -32.29 -32.12
C GLY A 19 -14.26 -32.89 -32.40
N GLN A 20 -13.20 -32.07 -32.45
CA GLN A 20 -11.83 -32.49 -32.77
C GLN A 20 -10.87 -32.13 -31.64
N ASN A 21 -9.69 -32.77 -31.61
CA ASN A 21 -8.68 -32.48 -30.60
C ASN A 21 -8.13 -31.05 -30.78
N LEU A 22 -8.19 -30.27 -29.70
CA LEU A 22 -7.69 -28.90 -29.65
C LEU A 22 -6.21 -28.94 -29.29
N VAL A 23 -5.36 -28.35 -30.14
CA VAL A 23 -3.91 -28.25 -29.97
C VAL A 23 -3.58 -26.84 -29.54
N LEU A 24 -2.86 -26.69 -28.43
CA LEU A 24 -2.64 -25.40 -27.76
C LEU A 24 -1.16 -25.07 -27.63
N GLY A 25 -0.82 -23.80 -27.80
CA GLY A 25 0.46 -23.23 -27.41
C GLY A 25 0.50 -22.82 -25.94
N THR A 26 1.70 -22.51 -25.43
CA THR A 26 1.86 -22.00 -24.06
C THR A 26 1.27 -20.58 -23.93
N PRO A 27 0.44 -20.31 -22.91
CA PRO A 27 -0.03 -18.95 -22.61
C PRO A 27 1.12 -17.96 -22.39
N SER A 28 1.13 -16.90 -23.19
CA SER A 28 1.95 -15.71 -22.96
C SER A 28 1.13 -14.68 -22.20
N LEU A 29 1.67 -14.20 -21.07
CA LEU A 29 1.04 -13.19 -20.23
C LEU A 29 1.72 -11.81 -20.43
N PRO A 30 0.99 -10.70 -20.27
CA PRO A 30 1.54 -9.37 -20.43
C PRO A 30 2.49 -9.00 -19.28
N ALA A 31 3.31 -7.97 -19.50
CA ALA A 31 4.25 -7.48 -18.50
C ALA A 31 3.57 -7.14 -17.16
N GLY A 32 4.19 -7.59 -16.06
CA GLY A 32 3.61 -7.49 -14.72
C GLY A 32 2.75 -8.68 -14.32
N PHE A 33 2.70 -9.73 -15.13
CA PHE A 33 2.11 -11.01 -14.78
C PHE A 33 3.07 -12.16 -15.15
N SER A 34 2.95 -13.25 -14.41
CA SER A 34 3.76 -14.46 -14.58
C SER A 34 2.86 -15.70 -14.70
N LEU A 35 3.24 -16.65 -15.56
CA LEU A 35 2.58 -17.95 -15.67
C LEU A 35 3.08 -18.88 -14.55
N VAL A 36 2.17 -19.39 -13.73
CA VAL A 36 2.48 -20.33 -12.63
C VAL A 36 2.32 -21.77 -13.09
N GLU A 37 1.26 -22.03 -13.83
CA GLU A 37 0.92 -23.33 -14.40
C GLU A 37 0.39 -23.09 -15.81
N GLY A 38 0.91 -23.83 -16.79
CA GLY A 38 0.53 -23.70 -18.19
C GLY A 38 -0.55 -24.70 -18.60
N LEU A 39 -0.93 -24.62 -19.88
CA LEU A 39 -1.86 -25.57 -20.50
C LEU A 39 -1.13 -26.82 -20.99
N ALA A 40 -1.82 -27.95 -20.97
CA ALA A 40 -1.50 -29.12 -21.76
C ALA A 40 -1.57 -28.77 -23.26
N ALA A 41 -0.68 -29.38 -24.05
CA ALA A 41 -0.62 -29.14 -25.49
C ALA A 41 -1.86 -29.65 -26.25
N ASN A 42 -2.68 -30.51 -25.63
CA ASN A 42 -3.82 -31.16 -26.26
C ASN A 42 -5.00 -31.24 -25.29
N ILE A 43 -6.19 -30.87 -25.77
CA ILE A 43 -7.45 -31.08 -25.05
C ILE A 43 -8.39 -31.86 -25.98
N ALA A 44 -8.75 -33.08 -25.56
CA ALA A 44 -9.70 -33.92 -26.29
C ALA A 44 -11.09 -33.27 -26.40
N PRO A 45 -11.92 -33.65 -27.39
CA PRO A 45 -13.29 -33.14 -27.54
C PRO A 45 -14.09 -33.24 -26.24
N GLY A 46 -14.73 -32.14 -25.83
CA GLY A 46 -15.51 -32.04 -24.59
C GLY A 46 -14.69 -31.89 -23.31
N GLY A 47 -13.37 -32.06 -23.37
CA GLY A 47 -12.45 -31.91 -22.25
C GLY A 47 -12.15 -30.46 -21.88
N SER A 48 -11.44 -30.27 -20.78
CA SER A 48 -10.99 -28.97 -20.30
C SER A 48 -9.65 -29.06 -19.60
N ASP A 49 -8.94 -27.95 -19.58
CA ASP A 49 -7.72 -27.77 -18.81
C ASP A 49 -7.70 -26.37 -18.16
N THR A 50 -6.76 -26.12 -17.27
CA THR A 50 -6.60 -24.83 -16.61
C THR A 50 -5.18 -24.32 -16.70
N PHE A 51 -5.03 -23.00 -16.76
CA PHE A 51 -3.74 -22.35 -16.50
C PHE A 51 -3.87 -21.29 -15.42
N THR A 52 -2.77 -21.03 -14.73
CA THR A 52 -2.74 -20.11 -13.60
C THR A 52 -1.84 -18.92 -13.90
N GLY A 53 -2.43 -17.72 -13.93
CA GLY A 53 -1.70 -16.45 -14.00
C GLY A 53 -1.52 -15.82 -12.62
N ARG A 54 -0.37 -15.18 -12.38
CA ARG A 54 -0.05 -14.44 -11.15
C ARG A 54 0.25 -12.99 -11.47
N LEU A 55 -0.33 -12.05 -10.72
CA LEU A 55 0.05 -10.63 -10.78
C LEU A 55 1.39 -10.43 -10.04
N ASP A 56 2.35 -9.77 -10.68
CA ASP A 56 3.65 -9.46 -10.07
C ASP A 56 3.58 -8.18 -9.24
N SER A 57 3.88 -8.32 -7.95
CA SER A 57 3.73 -7.29 -6.92
C SER A 57 4.99 -6.43 -6.68
N ALA A 58 6.02 -6.58 -7.52
CA ALA A 58 7.32 -5.93 -7.30
C ALA A 58 7.29 -4.40 -7.45
N ALA A 59 6.30 -3.85 -8.15
CA ALA A 59 6.14 -2.42 -8.35
C ALA A 59 4.66 -2.03 -8.25
N VAL A 60 4.40 -0.96 -7.49
CA VAL A 60 3.10 -0.30 -7.38
C VAL A 60 2.67 0.21 -8.75
N GLY A 61 1.38 0.12 -9.04
CA GLY A 61 0.78 0.61 -10.28
C GLY A 61 -0.26 -0.34 -10.86
N THR A 62 -0.92 0.14 -11.89
CA THR A 62 -1.85 -0.67 -12.70
C THR A 62 -1.05 -1.45 -13.74
N LYS A 63 -1.28 -2.76 -13.79
CA LYS A 63 -0.75 -3.68 -14.81
C LYS A 63 -1.91 -4.16 -15.67
N SER A 64 -1.75 -4.12 -16.99
CA SER A 64 -2.78 -4.58 -17.93
C SER A 64 -2.16 -5.01 -19.24
N GLY A 65 -2.86 -5.86 -19.97
CA GLY A 65 -2.50 -6.29 -21.32
C GLY A 65 -3.28 -7.54 -21.70
N GLU A 66 -2.87 -8.18 -22.79
CA GLU A 66 -3.54 -9.37 -23.30
C GLU A 66 -2.77 -10.65 -22.95
N VAL A 67 -3.51 -11.65 -22.49
CA VAL A 67 -3.05 -13.04 -22.53
C VAL A 67 -3.26 -13.54 -23.95
N THR A 68 -2.30 -14.28 -24.49
CA THR A 68 -2.41 -14.87 -25.83
C THR A 68 -1.81 -16.27 -25.88
N PHE A 69 -2.42 -17.17 -26.66
CA PHE A 69 -1.83 -18.46 -27.04
C PHE A 69 -2.35 -18.91 -28.40
N THR A 70 -1.53 -19.69 -29.10
CA THR A 70 -1.92 -20.28 -30.39
C THR A 70 -2.84 -21.48 -30.19
N THR A 71 -3.74 -21.70 -31.15
CA THR A 71 -4.61 -22.87 -31.22
C THR A 71 -4.71 -23.39 -32.64
N ASN A 72 -5.12 -24.65 -32.84
CA ASN A 72 -5.48 -25.17 -34.16
C ASN A 72 -6.95 -24.90 -34.54
N ASP A 73 -7.68 -24.12 -33.73
CA ASP A 73 -9.00 -23.61 -34.06
C ASP A 73 -8.88 -22.41 -35.01
N LEU A 74 -9.49 -22.49 -36.20
CA LEU A 74 -9.11 -21.62 -37.33
C LEU A 74 -9.60 -20.18 -37.19
N ASP A 75 -10.74 -19.98 -36.54
CA ASP A 75 -11.37 -18.69 -36.26
C ASP A 75 -10.91 -18.07 -34.93
N GLU A 76 -10.35 -18.88 -34.03
CA GLU A 76 -9.82 -18.41 -32.73
C GLU A 76 -8.29 -18.44 -32.62
N ASN A 77 -7.52 -18.55 -33.72
CA ASN A 77 -6.05 -18.55 -33.65
C ASN A 77 -5.43 -17.19 -34.05
N PRO A 78 -4.72 -16.48 -33.14
CA PRO A 78 -4.49 -16.81 -31.73
C PRO A 78 -5.67 -16.44 -30.84
N PHE A 79 -5.87 -17.22 -29.77
CA PHE A 79 -6.87 -16.90 -28.75
C PHE A 79 -6.27 -15.86 -27.82
N ASN A 80 -7.02 -14.80 -27.54
CA ASN A 80 -6.55 -13.71 -26.68
C ASN A 80 -7.69 -13.10 -25.86
N PHE A 81 -7.33 -12.54 -24.71
CA PHE A 81 -8.25 -11.77 -23.88
C PHE A 81 -7.48 -10.83 -22.94
N ALA A 82 -8.11 -9.72 -22.56
CA ALA A 82 -7.50 -8.72 -21.69
C ALA A 82 -7.54 -9.14 -20.21
N ILE A 83 -6.46 -8.84 -19.50
CA ILE A 83 -6.36 -8.93 -18.04
C ILE A 83 -5.85 -7.61 -17.45
N ALA A 84 -6.23 -7.33 -16.21
CA ALA A 84 -5.75 -6.17 -15.47
C ALA A 84 -5.62 -6.49 -13.98
N GLY A 85 -4.74 -5.74 -13.31
CA GLY A 85 -4.50 -5.85 -11.89
C GLY A 85 -3.87 -4.57 -11.34
N GLN A 86 -4.10 -4.29 -10.06
CA GLN A 86 -3.53 -3.12 -9.41
C GLN A 86 -2.70 -3.54 -8.21
N VAL A 87 -1.46 -3.05 -8.18
CA VAL A 87 -0.58 -3.18 -7.01
C VAL A 87 -0.63 -1.85 -6.26
N THR A 88 -1.16 -1.87 -5.04
CA THR A 88 -1.30 -0.69 -4.17
C THR A 88 -0.47 -0.85 -2.91
N LEU A 89 0.07 0.25 -2.39
CA LEU A 89 0.66 0.27 -1.05
C LEU A 89 -0.45 0.05 -0.01
N PRO A 90 -0.14 -0.62 1.12
CA PRO A 90 -0.99 -0.53 2.31
C PRO A 90 -1.25 0.95 2.66
N PRO A 91 -2.43 1.28 3.22
CA PRO A 91 -2.69 2.63 3.70
C PRO A 91 -1.65 3.05 4.75
N PRO A 92 -1.51 4.36 5.03
CA PRO A 92 -0.72 4.79 6.17
C PRO A 92 -1.34 4.22 7.46
N GLU A 93 -0.50 3.86 8.41
CA GLU A 93 -0.91 3.30 9.71
C GLU A 93 -0.15 4.03 10.81
N ILE A 94 -0.87 4.57 11.78
CA ILE A 94 -0.31 5.38 12.85
C ILE A 94 -0.12 4.54 14.11
N ALA A 95 1.08 4.58 14.67
CA ALA A 95 1.36 4.04 16.00
C ALA A 95 1.87 5.16 16.91
N VAL A 96 1.36 5.21 18.13
CA VAL A 96 1.83 6.13 19.18
C VAL A 96 2.34 5.32 20.34
N GLU A 97 3.59 5.56 20.74
CA GLU A 97 4.25 4.82 21.80
C GLU A 97 4.59 5.75 22.98
N LEU A 98 4.49 5.24 24.21
CA LEU A 98 5.04 5.86 25.41
C LEU A 98 5.99 4.86 26.09
N SER A 99 7.24 5.28 26.31
CA SER A 99 8.29 4.43 26.91
C SER A 99 8.50 3.09 26.19
N GLY A 100 8.26 3.07 24.86
CA GLY A 100 8.41 1.88 24.01
C GLY A 100 7.20 0.92 24.00
N ALA A 101 6.09 1.29 24.63
CA ALA A 101 4.83 0.55 24.58
C ALA A 101 3.80 1.27 23.71
N ASP A 102 3.14 0.53 22.82
CA ASP A 102 2.05 1.04 21.98
C ASP A 102 0.87 1.50 22.84
N ILE A 103 0.29 2.63 22.45
CA ILE A 103 -0.97 3.17 22.97
C ILE A 103 -2.03 2.88 21.90
N PRO A 104 -2.95 1.93 22.15
CA PRO A 104 -4.01 1.62 21.19
C PRO A 104 -4.96 2.81 20.99
N ASP A 105 -5.47 2.96 19.77
CA ASP A 105 -6.56 3.88 19.50
C ASP A 105 -7.79 3.53 20.37
N GLY A 106 -8.47 4.56 20.86
CA GLY A 106 -9.61 4.40 21.76
C GLY A 106 -9.26 3.88 23.18
N SER A 107 -7.98 3.85 23.58
CA SER A 107 -7.60 3.48 24.95
C SER A 107 -8.30 4.36 25.99
N SER A 108 -8.99 3.72 26.93
CA SER A 108 -9.65 4.39 28.07
C SER A 108 -8.77 4.48 29.31
N THR A 109 -7.58 3.87 29.28
CA THR A 109 -6.63 3.97 30.39
C THR A 109 -5.93 5.31 30.32
N ALA A 110 -6.16 6.16 31.32
CA ALA A 110 -5.53 7.46 31.40
C ALA A 110 -4.00 7.33 31.53
N ILE A 111 -3.28 8.13 30.75
CA ILE A 111 -1.83 8.28 30.89
C ILE A 111 -1.56 9.31 31.98
N ASP A 112 -1.01 8.85 33.10
CA ASP A 112 -0.74 9.71 34.25
C ASP A 112 0.56 10.53 34.06
N PHE A 113 0.41 11.86 34.18
CA PHE A 113 1.52 12.81 34.18
C PHE A 113 2.09 13.01 35.58
N GLY A 114 1.38 12.62 36.65
CA GLY A 114 1.73 12.86 38.04
C GLY A 114 1.20 14.21 38.56
N SER A 115 1.77 14.70 39.65
CA SER A 115 1.38 15.96 40.30
C SER A 115 2.50 16.99 40.26
N VAL A 116 2.13 18.28 40.35
CA VAL A 116 3.08 19.41 40.42
C VAL A 116 2.56 20.46 41.39
N ALA A 117 3.46 21.09 42.14
CA ALA A 117 3.11 22.20 43.02
C ALA A 117 2.78 23.48 42.24
N LEU A 118 1.89 24.31 42.79
CA LEU A 118 1.49 25.57 42.18
C LEU A 118 2.73 26.44 41.87
N GLY A 119 2.83 26.92 40.63
CA GLY A 119 3.92 27.77 40.17
C GLY A 119 5.22 27.05 39.82
N GLN A 120 5.26 25.71 39.86
CA GLN A 120 6.40 24.91 39.42
C GLN A 120 6.21 24.37 38.00
N PRO A 121 7.30 24.09 37.24
CA PRO A 121 7.20 23.46 35.93
C PRO A 121 6.63 22.03 36.06
N GLY A 122 5.66 21.70 35.21
CA GLY A 122 5.01 20.41 35.20
C GLY A 122 5.89 19.27 34.65
N PRO A 123 5.59 18.01 35.00
CA PRO A 123 6.23 16.84 34.42
C PRO A 123 5.95 16.73 32.92
N THR A 124 6.95 16.25 32.17
CA THR A 124 6.86 16.06 30.71
C THR A 124 6.86 14.57 30.36
N ARG A 125 6.04 14.21 29.37
CA ARG A 125 6.07 12.89 28.71
C ARG A 125 6.44 13.09 27.24
N VAL A 126 7.22 12.16 26.69
CA VAL A 126 7.56 12.14 25.28
C VAL A 126 6.83 10.97 24.65
N PHE A 127 6.05 11.27 23.61
CA PHE A 127 5.38 10.27 22.79
C PHE A 127 6.15 10.09 21.50
N THR A 128 6.35 8.84 21.10
CA THR A 128 6.92 8.53 19.79
C THR A 128 5.78 8.26 18.83
N VAL A 129 5.72 8.99 17.72
CA VAL A 129 4.76 8.74 16.65
C VAL A 129 5.49 8.05 15.50
N ARG A 130 4.93 6.94 15.03
CA ARG A 130 5.47 6.16 13.91
C ARG A 130 4.42 5.98 12.84
N ASN A 131 4.89 5.95 11.59
CA ASN A 131 4.14 5.41 10.48
C ASN A 131 4.57 3.96 10.27
N THR A 132 3.69 3.02 10.56
CA THR A 132 3.91 1.58 10.34
C THR A 132 3.26 1.10 9.03
N GLY A 133 2.55 1.99 8.33
CA GLY A 133 1.89 1.72 7.07
C GLY A 133 2.81 1.82 5.86
N GLY A 134 2.25 1.51 4.69
CA GLY A 134 3.00 1.51 3.43
C GLY A 134 3.03 2.86 2.71
N ALA A 135 2.11 3.77 3.05
CA ALA A 135 1.99 5.10 2.48
C ALA A 135 2.27 6.18 3.54
N ASP A 136 2.57 7.41 3.11
CA ASP A 136 2.92 8.52 4.02
C ASP A 136 1.77 8.90 4.95
N LEU A 137 2.06 9.12 6.25
CA LEU A 137 1.18 9.88 7.14
C LEU A 137 1.19 11.35 6.70
N ARG A 138 0.02 11.86 6.32
CA ARG A 138 -0.18 13.26 5.95
C ARG A 138 -1.07 13.92 6.99
N GLN A 139 -0.67 15.12 7.42
CA GLN A 139 -1.61 15.97 8.13
C GLN A 139 -2.71 16.38 7.14
N PRO A 140 -4.01 16.31 7.51
CA PRO A 140 -5.02 16.93 6.69
C PRO A 140 -4.65 18.41 6.55
N ASP A 141 -4.75 18.94 5.33
CA ASP A 141 -4.36 20.31 5.03
C ASP A 141 -5.00 21.23 6.06
N ARG A 142 -4.14 21.93 6.81
CA ARG A 142 -4.58 22.89 7.82
C ARG A 142 -5.37 23.93 7.05
N HIS A 143 -6.69 23.95 7.25
CA HIS A 143 -7.53 25.01 6.73
C HIS A 143 -7.10 26.29 7.43
N GLU A 144 -6.23 27.06 6.77
CA GLU A 144 -5.78 28.34 7.27
C GLU A 144 -6.90 29.35 6.99
N CYS A 145 -7.85 29.45 7.94
CA CYS A 145 -8.83 30.53 7.93
C CYS A 145 -8.08 31.85 8.15
N ARG A 146 -7.94 32.64 7.09
CA ARG A 146 -7.30 33.96 7.18
C ARG A 146 -8.16 34.84 8.10
N ARG A 147 -7.55 35.47 9.10
CA ARG A 147 -8.20 36.35 10.09
C ARG A 147 -8.72 37.69 9.51
N ASP A 148 -9.04 37.74 8.22
CA ASP A 148 -9.40 38.96 7.48
C ASP A 148 -10.90 39.04 7.12
N GLY A 149 -11.75 38.18 7.70
CA GLY A 149 -13.21 38.31 7.58
C GLY A 149 -13.81 37.97 6.21
N GLY A 150 -13.06 37.29 5.33
CA GLY A 150 -13.56 36.75 4.06
C GLY A 150 -13.84 35.24 4.15
N ILE A 151 -14.85 34.78 3.42
CA ILE A 151 -15.22 33.36 3.27
C ILE A 151 -13.98 32.49 2.95
N CYS A 152 -13.90 31.32 3.58
CA CYS A 152 -12.82 30.35 3.37
C CYS A 152 -12.87 29.79 1.94
N GLU A 153 -12.23 30.45 0.98
CA GLU A 153 -11.95 29.83 -0.32
C GLU A 153 -10.64 29.05 -0.24
N GLN A 154 -10.75 27.77 -0.59
CA GLN A 154 -9.74 26.72 -0.50
C GLN A 154 -8.53 27.07 -1.39
N PHE A 155 -7.47 27.62 -0.80
CA PHE A 155 -6.18 27.71 -1.47
C PHE A 155 -5.42 26.39 -1.28
N GLU A 156 -5.47 25.52 -2.27
CA GLU A 156 -4.62 24.32 -2.36
C GLU A 156 -3.15 24.74 -2.50
N ARG A 157 -2.42 24.87 -1.39
CA ARG A 157 -0.96 24.86 -1.44
C ARG A 157 -0.48 23.42 -1.49
N SER A 158 -0.28 22.95 -2.72
CA SER A 158 0.56 21.78 -2.98
C SER A 158 1.90 21.92 -2.24
N GLN A 159 2.43 20.78 -1.78
CA GLN A 159 3.67 20.58 -1.01
C GLN A 159 3.45 20.40 0.51
N ALA A 160 2.86 19.26 0.88
CA ALA A 160 2.95 18.70 2.22
C ALA A 160 4.42 18.51 2.62
N ARG A 161 4.82 19.09 3.75
CA ARG A 161 6.17 18.88 4.31
C ARG A 161 6.21 17.53 5.03
N PRO A 162 7.15 16.63 4.70
CA PRO A 162 7.33 15.41 5.48
C PRO A 162 7.69 15.76 6.92
N ILE A 163 7.09 15.06 7.88
CA ILE A 163 7.41 15.20 9.30
C ILE A 163 8.76 14.52 9.52
N THR A 164 9.87 15.24 9.29
CA THR A 164 11.19 14.74 9.66
C THR A 164 11.28 14.75 11.19
N ALA A 165 11.51 13.59 11.80
CA ALA A 165 11.79 13.50 13.22
C ALA A 165 13.06 14.34 13.53
N SER A 166 12.87 15.52 14.12
CA SER A 166 13.99 16.27 14.69
C SER A 166 14.41 15.57 15.96
N ALA A 167 15.62 14.99 15.96
CA ALA A 167 16.27 14.56 17.19
C ALA A 167 16.33 15.74 18.18
N PRO A 168 16.13 15.54 19.49
CA PRO A 168 16.26 16.61 20.45
C PRO A 168 17.74 16.98 20.62
N THR A 169 18.15 18.14 20.10
CA THR A 169 19.40 18.77 20.53
C THR A 169 19.25 19.24 21.96
N ALA A 170 19.93 18.57 22.88
CA ALA A 170 20.06 19.01 24.27
C ALA A 170 20.89 20.30 24.32
N THR A 171 20.22 21.44 24.44
CA THR A 171 20.89 22.71 24.76
C THR A 171 21.10 22.77 26.27
N ALA A 172 22.35 22.59 26.72
CA ALA A 172 22.75 22.79 28.10
C ALA A 172 22.56 24.28 28.49
N TRP A 173 21.75 24.56 29.51
CA TRP A 173 21.68 25.88 30.14
C TRP A 173 22.92 26.09 31.02
N ALA A 174 23.79 27.01 30.59
CA ALA A 174 24.85 27.54 31.44
C ALA A 174 24.24 28.34 32.60
N THR A 175 24.60 27.98 33.83
CA THR A 175 24.26 28.69 35.06
C THR A 175 24.94 30.05 35.10
N ARG A 176 24.17 31.13 35.31
CA ARG A 176 24.71 32.46 35.63
C ARG A 176 25.11 32.53 37.11
N PRO A 177 26.30 33.02 37.48
CA PRO A 177 26.65 33.25 38.88
C PRO A 177 25.96 34.50 39.44
N LYS A 178 25.63 34.41 40.73
CA LYS A 178 24.93 35.41 41.54
C LYS A 178 25.89 36.55 41.89
N ALA A 179 25.56 37.79 41.52
CA ALA A 179 26.30 38.97 41.98
C ALA A 179 25.88 39.31 43.42
N THR A 180 26.88 39.72 44.22
CA THR A 180 26.80 40.17 45.61
C THR A 180 26.07 41.49 45.74
#